data_AF-A0A7W1QE46-F1
#
_entry.id   AF-A0A7W1QE46-F1
#
_cell.length_a   1.000
_cell.length_b   1.000
_cell.length_c   1.000
_cell.angle_alpha   90.00
_cell.angle_beta   90.00
_cell.angle_gamma   90.00
#
_symmetry.space_group_name_H-M   'P 1'
#
loop_
_entity.id
_entity.type
_entity.pdbx_description
1 polymer ?
#
loop_
_entity_poly.entity_id
_entity_poly.type
_entity_poly.pdbx_seq_one_letter_code
_entity_poly.pdbx_strand_id
1 'polypeptide(L)'
;MDICTIIAANYAPFARVLAESFREHHPDGRVFVLVIDDIEGFLDPATEPFEIVRPGHLSIAQFDRMAALYNVLELSTAVKPWLLRHLLDERGAETLAYLDPDIQIFDSLGELEALLHEHRLVCTPHLTAPMPRDGLKPSETDILIAGSYNLGFIGLAPGPDTNELLDWWAERLETDCVVAPERGFFVDQRWMDFAPGLVPSFHVLRDPGYNVAYWNLATRDVKRRGEGWTVNDRPLRFFHFSGFDPKQPGSLSKHQNRIQLTERPALREICANYAELLLARTPASPRPWSYKYDRLPDGTKIDAPMRLGYRRAVEAGELTASPFTQHGARELLRWLASTPDGATMPSRYLLALYDTRADLRAAFPDVGGDDGPQFVA
;
A
#
# COMPACT_ATOMS: atom_id res chain seq x y z
N MET A 1 9.37 -10.01 -18.85
CA MET A 1 8.97 -9.78 -17.44
C MET A 1 7.53 -9.28 -17.39
N ASP A 2 6.74 -9.74 -16.43
CA ASP A 2 5.41 -9.20 -16.15
C ASP A 2 5.42 -8.23 -14.96
N ILE A 3 4.40 -7.38 -14.87
CA ILE A 3 4.20 -6.51 -13.70
C ILE A 3 2.80 -6.62 -13.14
N CYS A 4 2.67 -6.29 -11.85
CA CYS A 4 1.36 -6.15 -11.22
C CYS A 4 1.27 -4.97 -10.25
N THR A 5 0.06 -4.51 -10.01
CA THR A 5 -0.25 -3.52 -8.97
C THR A 5 -1.60 -3.82 -8.31
N ILE A 6 -1.90 -3.14 -7.20
CA ILE A 6 -3.13 -3.28 -6.44
C ILE A 6 -3.75 -1.89 -6.28
N ILE A 7 -5.05 -1.77 -6.58
CA ILE A 7 -5.78 -0.50 -6.48
C ILE A 7 -7.15 -0.68 -5.84
N ALA A 8 -7.65 0.41 -5.26
CA ALA A 8 -9.09 0.66 -5.19
C ALA A 8 -9.54 1.45 -6.44
N ALA A 9 -10.84 1.54 -6.69
CA ALA A 9 -11.36 2.04 -7.97
C ALA A 9 -10.94 3.50 -8.28
N ASN A 10 -10.75 4.33 -7.25
CA ASN A 10 -10.28 5.70 -7.39
C ASN A 10 -8.82 5.82 -7.89
N TYR A 11 -8.02 4.76 -7.81
CA TYR A 11 -6.63 4.72 -8.29
C TYR A 11 -6.51 4.24 -9.75
N ALA A 12 -7.63 4.05 -10.47
CA ALA A 12 -7.61 3.65 -11.88
C ALA A 12 -6.73 4.54 -12.78
N PRO A 13 -6.75 5.89 -12.69
CA PRO A 13 -5.86 6.73 -13.51
C PRO A 13 -4.37 6.44 -13.27
N PHE A 14 -3.99 6.14 -12.03
CA PHE A 14 -2.61 5.82 -11.64
C PHE A 14 -2.17 4.49 -12.28
N ALA A 15 -2.97 3.44 -12.14
CA ALA A 15 -2.70 2.14 -12.76
C ALA A 15 -2.59 2.20 -14.29
N ARG A 16 -3.38 3.07 -14.95
CA ARG A 16 -3.27 3.30 -16.40
C ARG A 16 -1.93 3.93 -16.78
N VAL A 17 -1.48 4.96 -16.04
CA VAL A 17 -0.15 5.56 -16.28
C VAL A 17 0.97 4.55 -16.08
N LEU A 18 0.91 3.75 -15.01
CA LEU A 18 1.87 2.67 -14.76
C LEU A 18 1.89 1.67 -15.92
N ALA A 19 0.73 1.18 -16.35
CA ALA A 19 0.60 0.16 -17.39
C ALA A 19 1.08 0.65 -18.77
N GLU A 20 0.74 1.88 -19.13
CA GLU A 20 1.12 2.47 -20.42
C GLU A 20 2.62 2.77 -20.45
N SER A 21 3.15 3.43 -19.41
CA SER A 21 4.59 3.72 -19.32
C SER A 21 5.44 2.45 -19.26
N PHE A 22 4.96 1.37 -18.63
CA PHE A 22 5.63 0.08 -18.67
C PHE A 22 5.70 -0.49 -20.11
N ARG A 23 4.58 -0.47 -20.84
CA ARG A 23 4.52 -1.02 -22.20
C ARG A 23 5.34 -0.25 -23.23
N GLU A 24 5.58 1.04 -23.01
CA GLU A 24 6.51 1.81 -23.85
C GLU A 24 7.92 1.20 -23.87
N HIS A 25 8.33 0.51 -22.79
CA HIS A 25 9.64 -0.11 -22.67
C HIS A 25 9.63 -1.64 -22.70
N HIS A 26 8.46 -2.26 -22.49
CA HIS A 26 8.26 -3.71 -22.43
C HIS A 26 6.99 -4.11 -23.19
N PRO A 27 7.00 -4.05 -24.54
CA PRO A 27 5.80 -4.24 -25.36
C PRO A 27 5.16 -5.63 -25.22
N ASP A 28 5.96 -6.65 -24.89
CA ASP A 28 5.52 -8.03 -24.71
C ASP A 28 5.16 -8.37 -23.25
N GLY A 29 5.42 -7.46 -22.30
CA GLY A 29 5.16 -7.69 -20.88
C GLY A 29 3.68 -7.56 -20.53
N ARG A 30 3.18 -8.47 -19.69
CA ARG A 30 1.79 -8.44 -19.21
C ARG A 30 1.68 -7.52 -18.00
N VAL A 31 0.54 -6.84 -17.88
CA VAL A 31 0.23 -5.96 -16.74
C VAL A 31 -1.03 -6.46 -16.06
N PHE A 32 -0.93 -6.79 -14.78
CA PHE A 32 -2.05 -7.26 -13.95
C PHE A 32 -2.42 -6.22 -12.89
N VAL A 33 -3.71 -5.98 -12.69
CA VAL A 33 -4.20 -5.03 -11.68
C VAL A 33 -5.24 -5.72 -10.81
N LEU A 34 -4.90 -5.96 -9.54
CA LEU A 34 -5.88 -6.39 -8.56
C LEU A 34 -6.72 -5.20 -8.10
N VAL A 35 -8.03 -5.28 -8.32
CA VAL A 35 -8.96 -4.26 -7.83
C VAL A 35 -9.66 -4.74 -6.57
N ILE A 36 -9.26 -4.22 -5.42
CA ILE A 36 -9.83 -4.55 -4.10
C ILE A 36 -11.07 -3.73 -3.75
N ASP A 37 -11.93 -3.48 -4.74
CA ASP A 37 -13.09 -2.60 -4.61
C ASP A 37 -14.21 -3.05 -5.56
N ASP A 38 -15.29 -2.29 -5.70
CA ASP A 38 -16.18 -2.45 -6.84
C ASP A 38 -15.54 -1.87 -8.13
N ILE A 39 -15.78 -2.52 -9.27
CA ILE A 39 -15.37 -2.01 -10.59
C ILE A 39 -16.54 -1.35 -11.33
N GLU A 40 -17.78 -1.65 -10.95
CA GLU A 40 -18.96 -1.24 -11.71
C GLU A 40 -19.05 0.30 -11.82
N GLY A 41 -19.04 0.80 -13.06
CA GLY A 41 -19.10 2.24 -13.33
C GLY A 41 -17.80 3.01 -13.09
N PHE A 42 -16.70 2.33 -12.71
CA PHE A 42 -15.37 2.92 -12.53
C PHE A 42 -14.35 2.39 -13.55
N LEU A 43 -14.42 1.10 -13.86
CA LEU A 43 -13.49 0.39 -14.74
C LEU A 43 -14.29 -0.45 -15.75
N ASP A 44 -13.84 -0.46 -17.01
CA ASP A 44 -14.37 -1.35 -18.03
C ASP A 44 -13.24 -2.31 -18.47
N PRO A 45 -13.28 -3.59 -18.04
CA PRO A 45 -12.23 -4.56 -18.34
C PRO A 45 -11.87 -4.67 -19.82
N ALA A 46 -12.81 -4.37 -20.74
CA ALA A 46 -12.58 -4.46 -22.18
C ALA A 46 -11.73 -3.31 -22.75
N THR A 47 -11.59 -2.21 -22.00
CA THR A 47 -10.89 -0.99 -22.46
C THR A 47 -9.66 -0.65 -21.62
N GLU A 48 -9.46 -1.33 -20.49
CA GLU A 48 -8.29 -1.09 -19.66
C GLU A 48 -7.00 -1.59 -20.33
N PRO A 49 -5.87 -0.88 -20.15
CA PRO A 49 -4.57 -1.33 -20.62
C PRO A 49 -3.99 -2.38 -19.67
N PHE A 50 -4.78 -3.22 -19.01
CA PHE A 50 -4.27 -4.24 -18.09
C PHE A 50 -5.32 -5.31 -17.86
N GLU A 51 -4.85 -6.47 -17.40
CA GLU A 51 -5.73 -7.55 -16.99
C GLU A 51 -6.21 -7.33 -15.56
N ILE A 52 -7.52 -7.29 -15.37
CA ILE A 52 -8.12 -7.11 -14.05
C ILE A 52 -8.15 -8.44 -13.29
N VAL A 53 -7.55 -8.44 -12.11
CA VAL A 53 -7.67 -9.49 -11.10
C VAL A 53 -8.66 -9.02 -10.03
N ARG A 54 -9.46 -9.95 -9.49
CA ARG A 54 -10.43 -9.68 -8.43
C ARG A 54 -10.06 -10.52 -7.20
N PRO A 55 -10.41 -10.09 -5.98
CA PRO A 55 -10.16 -10.89 -4.78
C PRO A 55 -10.70 -12.32 -4.87
N GLY A 56 -11.84 -12.53 -5.54
CA GLY A 56 -12.42 -13.87 -5.75
C GLY A 56 -11.64 -14.78 -6.71
N HIS A 57 -10.62 -14.27 -7.41
CA HIS A 57 -9.68 -15.10 -8.18
C HIS A 57 -8.51 -15.57 -7.31
N LEU A 58 -8.35 -15.01 -6.11
CA LEU A 58 -7.24 -15.32 -5.22
C LEU A 58 -7.68 -16.33 -4.15
N SER A 59 -6.77 -17.22 -3.78
CA SER A 59 -7.00 -18.20 -2.72
C SER A 59 -6.88 -17.60 -1.31
N ILE A 60 -7.65 -16.54 -1.03
CA ILE A 60 -7.69 -15.86 0.28
C ILE A 60 -8.90 -16.40 1.05
N ALA A 61 -8.68 -17.39 1.91
CA ALA A 61 -9.76 -18.08 2.64
C ALA A 61 -10.66 -17.12 3.43
N GLN A 62 -10.06 -16.14 4.11
CA GLN A 62 -10.75 -15.22 5.02
C GLN A 62 -10.70 -13.76 4.52
N PHE A 63 -10.88 -13.54 3.21
CA PHE A 63 -10.78 -12.20 2.62
C PHE A 63 -11.70 -11.16 3.30
N ASP A 64 -12.95 -11.52 3.56
CA ASP A 64 -13.91 -10.65 4.26
C ASP A 64 -13.42 -10.26 5.66
N ARG A 65 -12.72 -11.15 6.36
CA ARG A 65 -12.11 -10.82 7.65
C ARG A 65 -11.02 -9.78 7.46
N MET A 66 -10.09 -9.99 6.53
CA MET A 66 -9.01 -9.03 6.24
C MET A 66 -9.59 -7.67 5.84
N ALA A 67 -10.59 -7.64 4.95
CA ALA A 67 -11.22 -6.42 4.49
C ALA A 67 -11.94 -5.64 5.60
N ALA A 68 -12.41 -6.32 6.65
CA ALA A 68 -12.97 -5.68 7.84
C ALA A 68 -11.91 -5.30 8.88
N LEU A 69 -10.77 -5.99 8.94
CA LEU A 69 -9.63 -5.64 9.80
C LEU A 69 -8.88 -4.39 9.32
N TYR A 70 -8.78 -4.22 8.00
CA TYR A 70 -7.88 -3.25 7.37
C TYR A 70 -8.61 -2.12 6.67
N ASN A 71 -8.13 -0.90 6.83
CA ASN A 71 -8.54 0.20 5.95
C ASN A 71 -8.04 -0.04 4.50
N VAL A 72 -8.47 0.79 3.54
CA VAL A 72 -8.11 0.61 2.12
C VAL A 72 -6.59 0.54 1.86
N LEU A 73 -5.79 1.34 2.55
CA LEU A 73 -4.32 1.35 2.42
C LEU A 73 -3.74 0.03 2.95
N GLU A 74 -4.16 -0.36 4.14
CA GLU A 74 -3.73 -1.60 4.80
C GLU A 74 -4.15 -2.83 4.00
N LEU A 75 -5.36 -2.87 3.43
CA LEU A 75 -5.81 -4.01 2.63
C LEU A 75 -5.07 -4.08 1.29
N SER A 76 -4.83 -2.94 0.64
CA SER A 76 -4.08 -2.87 -0.64
C SER A 76 -2.68 -3.45 -0.51
N THR A 77 -2.06 -3.29 0.66
CA THR A 77 -0.73 -3.82 0.97
C THR A 77 -0.81 -5.25 1.48
N ALA A 78 -1.83 -5.59 2.28
CA ALA A 78 -2.02 -6.91 2.87
C ALA A 78 -2.15 -8.03 1.83
N VAL A 79 -2.93 -7.82 0.77
CA VAL A 79 -3.29 -8.90 -0.17
C VAL A 79 -2.20 -9.25 -1.20
N LYS A 80 -1.07 -8.54 -1.16
CA LYS A 80 0.05 -8.67 -2.10
C LYS A 80 0.60 -10.10 -2.23
N PRO A 81 0.83 -10.87 -1.14
CA PRO A 81 1.35 -12.23 -1.25
C PRO A 81 0.47 -13.16 -2.09
N TRP A 82 -0.85 -13.06 -1.95
CA TRP A 82 -1.80 -13.87 -2.70
C TRP A 82 -1.86 -13.50 -4.18
N LEU A 83 -1.80 -12.21 -4.50
CA LEU A 83 -1.70 -11.76 -5.89
C LEU A 83 -0.41 -12.30 -6.53
N LEU A 84 0.73 -12.12 -5.86
CA LEU A 84 2.02 -12.57 -6.35
C LEU A 84 2.02 -14.08 -6.59
N ARG A 85 1.50 -14.86 -5.64
CA ARG A 85 1.37 -16.32 -5.79
C ARG A 85 0.49 -16.71 -6.97
N HIS A 86 -0.70 -16.12 -7.10
CA HIS A 86 -1.60 -16.39 -8.22
C HIS A 86 -0.92 -16.11 -9.58
N LEU A 87 -0.16 -15.02 -9.69
CA LEU A 87 0.51 -14.67 -10.94
C LEU A 87 1.71 -15.57 -11.27
N LEU A 88 2.48 -15.99 -10.26
CA LEU A 88 3.59 -16.93 -10.45
C LEU A 88 3.08 -18.33 -10.78
N ASP A 89 2.14 -18.86 -10.00
CA ASP A 89 1.72 -20.26 -10.08
C ASP A 89 0.66 -20.51 -11.16
N GLU A 90 -0.40 -19.68 -11.19
CA GLU A 90 -1.56 -19.92 -12.06
C GLU A 90 -1.45 -19.19 -13.40
N ARG A 91 -0.83 -18.00 -13.42
CA ARG A 91 -0.61 -17.22 -14.66
C ARG A 91 0.76 -17.48 -15.31
N GLY A 92 1.61 -18.28 -14.65
CA GLY A 92 2.89 -18.74 -15.17
C GLY A 92 3.91 -17.64 -15.40
N ALA A 93 3.93 -16.59 -14.56
CA ALA A 93 4.93 -15.54 -14.68
C ALA A 93 6.33 -16.08 -14.28
N GLU A 94 7.30 -16.01 -15.20
CA GLU A 94 8.69 -16.43 -14.95
C GLU A 94 9.49 -15.39 -14.16
N THR A 95 9.16 -14.11 -14.38
CA THR A 95 9.67 -12.94 -13.64
C THR A 95 8.53 -11.95 -13.47
N LEU A 96 8.33 -11.46 -12.25
CA LEU A 96 7.22 -10.61 -11.87
C LEU A 96 7.70 -9.46 -11.01
N ALA A 97 7.29 -8.22 -11.31
CA ALA A 97 7.48 -7.10 -10.40
C ALA A 97 6.15 -6.54 -9.92
N TYR A 98 5.98 -6.46 -8.61
CA TYR A 98 4.98 -5.57 -8.03
C TYR A 98 5.50 -4.14 -8.02
N LEU A 99 4.66 -3.21 -8.46
CA LEU A 99 4.91 -1.78 -8.47
C LEU A 99 3.68 -1.07 -7.88
N ASP A 100 3.87 -0.15 -6.93
CA ASP A 100 2.79 0.71 -6.43
C ASP A 100 2.14 1.47 -7.60
N PRO A 101 0.83 1.73 -7.54
CA PRO A 101 0.10 2.28 -8.67
C PRO A 101 0.54 3.71 -9.03
N ASP A 102 1.10 4.45 -8.08
CA ASP A 102 1.65 5.81 -8.26
C ASP A 102 3.11 5.83 -8.74
N ILE A 103 3.51 4.79 -9.46
CA ILE A 103 4.79 4.72 -10.16
C ILE A 103 4.62 5.01 -11.66
N GLN A 104 5.59 5.72 -12.24
CA GLN A 104 5.77 5.82 -13.70
C GLN A 104 7.13 5.22 -14.09
N ILE A 105 7.13 4.41 -15.16
CA ILE A 105 8.35 3.87 -15.77
C ILE A 105 8.92 4.88 -16.78
N PHE A 106 10.24 5.05 -16.81
CA PHE A 106 10.95 6.01 -17.66
C PHE A 106 11.99 5.37 -18.58
N ASP A 107 12.38 4.12 -18.31
CA ASP A 107 13.31 3.36 -19.15
C ASP A 107 13.11 1.85 -18.92
N SER A 108 13.73 1.03 -19.76
CA SER A 108 13.72 -0.43 -19.67
C SER A 108 14.18 -0.93 -18.31
N LEU A 109 13.52 -1.99 -17.84
CA LEU A 109 13.78 -2.71 -16.59
C LEU A 109 14.51 -4.03 -16.85
N GLY A 110 15.17 -4.20 -18.01
CA GLY A 110 15.82 -5.47 -18.37
C GLY A 110 16.92 -5.92 -17.40
N GLU A 111 17.59 -4.98 -16.73
CA GLU A 111 18.55 -5.30 -15.65
C GLU A 111 17.85 -5.95 -14.45
N LEU A 112 16.65 -5.49 -14.09
CA LEU A 112 15.85 -6.14 -13.04
C LEU A 112 15.46 -7.56 -13.45
N GLU A 113 15.01 -7.76 -14.69
CA GLU A 113 14.64 -9.10 -15.17
C GLU A 113 15.83 -10.07 -15.08
N ALA A 114 17.03 -9.64 -15.48
CA ALA A 114 18.25 -10.42 -15.33
C ALA A 114 18.54 -10.76 -13.85
N LEU A 115 18.41 -9.79 -12.94
CA LEU A 115 18.58 -10.01 -11.51
C LEU A 115 17.55 -11.00 -10.94
N LEU A 116 16.30 -11.00 -11.43
CA LEU A 116 15.27 -11.93 -10.97
C LEU A 116 15.55 -13.37 -11.40
N HIS A 117 16.15 -13.57 -12.58
CA HIS A 117 16.63 -14.89 -12.99
C HIS A 117 17.77 -15.41 -12.09
N GLU A 118 18.66 -14.52 -11.62
CA GLU A 118 19.79 -14.88 -10.77
C GLU A 118 19.39 -15.08 -9.29
N HIS A 119 18.56 -14.19 -8.75
CA HIS A 119 18.33 -14.04 -7.32
C HIS A 119 16.91 -14.37 -6.85
N ARG A 120 15.93 -14.54 -7.74
CA ARG A 120 14.51 -14.82 -7.40
C ARG A 120 13.76 -13.77 -6.59
N LEU A 121 14.39 -13.01 -5.70
CA LEU A 121 13.78 -11.96 -4.89
C LEU A 121 14.65 -10.71 -4.92
N VAL A 122 14.11 -9.62 -5.42
CA VAL A 122 14.82 -8.35 -5.55
C VAL A 122 14.00 -7.23 -4.90
N CYS A 123 14.59 -6.54 -3.93
CA CYS A 123 14.01 -5.34 -3.33
C CYS A 123 14.92 -4.12 -3.53
N THR A 124 14.34 -2.92 -3.40
CA THR A 124 15.09 -1.66 -3.34
C THR A 124 15.07 -1.11 -1.91
N PRO A 125 16.20 -0.63 -1.37
CA PRO A 125 16.20 0.06 -0.09
C PRO A 125 15.63 1.48 -0.27
N HIS A 126 15.06 2.06 0.78
CA HIS A 126 14.73 3.49 0.76
C HIS A 126 15.98 4.33 0.49
N LEU A 127 17.08 3.98 1.16
CA LEU A 127 18.32 4.74 1.17
C LEU A 127 19.49 3.88 0.70
N THR A 128 20.31 4.44 -0.18
CA THR A 128 21.62 3.87 -0.58
C THR A 128 22.80 4.74 -0.13
N ALA A 129 22.50 5.86 0.52
CA ALA A 129 23.44 6.79 1.11
C ALA A 129 22.82 7.44 2.37
N PRO A 130 23.63 7.93 3.34
CA PRO A 130 23.14 8.60 4.54
C PRO A 130 22.33 9.86 4.20
N MET A 131 21.33 10.18 5.03
CA MET A 131 20.55 11.43 4.86
C MET A 131 21.21 12.62 5.55
N PRO A 132 20.98 13.85 5.07
CA PRO A 132 21.36 15.06 5.79
C PRO A 132 20.65 15.18 7.16
N ARG A 133 21.38 15.65 8.18
CA ARG A 133 20.82 15.98 9.51
C ARG A 133 20.43 17.46 9.60
N ASP A 134 19.55 17.88 8.70
CA ASP A 134 19.12 19.27 8.48
C ASP A 134 17.84 19.66 9.24
N GLY A 135 17.25 18.72 10.00
CA GLY A 135 15.97 18.93 10.70
C GLY A 135 14.74 18.83 9.79
N LEU A 136 14.93 18.49 8.50
CA LEU A 136 13.86 18.31 7.53
C LEU A 136 13.38 16.86 7.49
N LYS A 137 12.24 16.64 6.83
CA LYS A 137 11.50 15.39 6.78
C LYS A 137 11.40 14.84 5.35
N PRO A 138 11.48 13.51 5.16
CA PRO A 138 11.73 12.49 6.21
C PRO A 138 13.16 12.57 6.76
N SER A 139 13.37 12.14 8.00
CA SER A 139 14.68 11.87 8.61
C SER A 139 15.00 10.37 8.55
N GLU A 140 16.25 9.99 8.85
CA GLU A 140 16.63 8.58 8.94
C GLU A 140 15.77 7.82 9.96
N THR A 141 15.33 8.46 11.04
CA THR A 141 14.39 7.87 12.00
C THR A 141 13.02 7.56 11.38
N ASP A 142 12.50 8.44 10.51
CA ASP A 142 11.23 8.17 9.83
C ASP A 142 11.37 6.96 8.90
N ILE A 143 12.52 6.83 8.21
CA ILE A 143 12.84 5.65 7.39
C ILE A 143 13.02 4.41 8.26
N LEU A 144 13.70 4.52 9.40
CA LEU A 144 13.82 3.44 10.39
C LEU A 144 12.49 3.00 10.95
N ILE A 145 11.44 3.81 10.93
CA ILE A 145 10.09 3.40 11.31
C ILE A 145 9.39 2.71 10.13
N ALA A 146 9.53 3.25 8.92
CA ALA A 146 8.87 2.74 7.73
C ALA A 146 9.41 1.37 7.27
N GLY A 147 10.72 1.13 7.34
CA GLY A 147 11.36 -0.06 6.75
C GLY A 147 12.67 0.29 6.04
N SER A 148 13.64 -0.61 6.07
CA SER A 148 14.88 -0.45 5.29
C SER A 148 14.60 -0.54 3.79
N TYR A 149 13.67 -1.41 3.41
CA TYR A 149 13.21 -1.61 2.02
C TYR A 149 11.91 -0.87 1.76
N ASN A 150 11.75 -0.35 0.54
CA ASN A 150 10.49 0.25 0.10
C ASN A 150 9.70 -0.77 -0.73
N LEU A 151 8.50 -1.13 -0.25
CA LEU A 151 7.66 -2.16 -0.87
C LEU A 151 6.59 -1.63 -1.82
N GLY A 152 6.73 -0.37 -2.23
CA GLY A 152 6.20 0.03 -3.53
C GLY A 152 6.90 -0.65 -4.70
N PHE A 153 7.98 -1.40 -4.44
CA PHE A 153 8.59 -2.30 -5.39
C PHE A 153 9.05 -3.61 -4.73
N ILE A 154 8.68 -4.75 -5.33
CA ILE A 154 9.27 -6.06 -5.04
C ILE A 154 9.25 -6.90 -6.32
N GLY A 155 10.41 -7.40 -6.71
CA GLY A 155 10.54 -8.33 -7.84
C GLY A 155 10.68 -9.76 -7.35
N LEU A 156 9.99 -10.70 -8.00
CA LEU A 156 10.01 -12.11 -7.69
C LEU A 156 10.15 -12.98 -8.96
N ALA A 157 10.72 -14.17 -8.81
CA ALA A 157 10.66 -15.26 -9.79
C ALA A 157 10.30 -16.57 -9.07
N PRO A 158 9.71 -17.57 -9.76
CA PRO A 158 9.31 -18.83 -9.14
C PRO A 158 10.48 -19.56 -8.49
N GLY A 159 10.26 -20.18 -7.33
CA GLY A 159 11.30 -20.95 -6.63
C GLY A 159 10.91 -21.30 -5.19
N PRO A 160 11.64 -22.22 -4.53
CA PRO A 160 11.35 -22.63 -3.16
C PRO A 160 11.42 -21.45 -2.18
N ASP A 161 12.49 -20.64 -2.25
CA ASP A 161 12.68 -19.44 -1.42
C ASP A 161 11.52 -18.44 -1.57
N THR A 162 11.04 -18.23 -2.80
CA THR A 162 9.88 -17.36 -3.11
C THR A 162 8.60 -17.92 -2.49
N ASN A 163 8.38 -19.23 -2.58
CA ASN A 163 7.18 -19.87 -2.02
C ASN A 163 7.16 -19.79 -0.50
N GLU A 164 8.29 -20.08 0.15
CA GLU A 164 8.44 -19.98 1.61
C GLU A 164 8.22 -18.55 2.10
N LEU A 165 8.80 -17.55 1.41
CA LEU A 165 8.55 -16.15 1.71
C LEU A 165 7.06 -15.82 1.60
N LEU A 166 6.43 -16.17 0.48
CA LEU A 166 5.03 -15.81 0.23
C LEU A 166 4.08 -16.51 1.22
N ASP A 167 4.39 -17.73 1.67
CA ASP A 167 3.60 -18.45 2.69
C ASP A 167 3.72 -17.76 4.05
N TRP A 168 4.95 -17.50 4.49
CA TRP A 168 5.21 -16.79 5.73
C TRP A 168 4.62 -15.38 5.73
N TRP A 169 4.79 -14.64 4.64
CA TRP A 169 4.31 -13.27 4.53
C TRP A 169 2.78 -13.23 4.48
N ALA A 170 2.13 -14.09 3.70
CA ALA A 170 0.67 -14.21 3.70
C ALA A 170 0.13 -14.46 5.11
N GLU A 171 0.69 -15.43 5.83
CA GLU A 171 0.30 -15.76 7.21
C GLU A 171 0.36 -14.53 8.13
N ARG A 172 1.44 -13.74 8.08
CA ARG A 172 1.57 -12.52 8.91
C ARG A 172 0.58 -11.43 8.49
N LEU A 173 0.39 -11.23 7.19
CA LEU A 173 -0.49 -10.17 6.68
C LEU A 173 -1.99 -10.49 6.85
N GLU A 174 -2.37 -11.68 7.31
CA GLU A 174 -3.77 -11.95 7.70
C GLU A 174 -4.23 -11.03 8.84
N THR A 175 -3.35 -10.70 9.80
CA THR A 175 -3.68 -9.84 10.95
C THR A 175 -2.76 -8.65 11.16
N ASP A 176 -1.51 -8.69 10.72
CA ASP A 176 -0.47 -7.75 11.15
C ASP A 176 0.00 -6.77 10.06
N CYS A 177 -0.84 -6.52 9.04
CA CYS A 177 -0.60 -5.50 8.01
C CYS A 177 -1.19 -4.14 8.39
N VAL A 178 -0.72 -3.55 9.49
CA VAL A 178 -1.28 -2.31 10.05
C VAL A 178 -0.28 -1.15 10.08
N VAL A 179 -0.80 0.08 10.09
CA VAL A 179 -0.01 1.26 10.44
C VAL A 179 -0.03 1.41 11.96
N ALA A 180 0.98 0.84 12.63
CA ALA A 180 1.16 0.95 14.09
C ALA A 180 2.65 1.09 14.45
N PRO A 181 3.29 2.23 14.14
CA PRO A 181 4.71 2.48 14.40
C PRO A 181 5.16 2.20 15.82
N GLU A 182 4.32 2.52 16.81
CA GLU A 182 4.56 2.29 18.23
C GLU A 182 4.65 0.81 18.61
N ARG A 183 4.07 -0.07 17.78
CA ARG A 183 4.16 -1.53 17.90
C ARG A 183 5.24 -2.13 16.98
N GLY A 184 5.95 -1.30 16.22
CA GLY A 184 6.93 -1.73 15.24
C GLY A 184 6.33 -2.19 13.91
N PHE A 185 5.05 -1.91 13.63
CA PHE A 185 4.41 -2.25 12.37
C PHE A 185 4.29 -1.04 11.43
N PHE A 186 4.58 -1.26 10.16
CA PHE A 186 4.29 -0.32 9.09
C PHE A 186 3.94 -1.11 7.83
N VAL A 187 2.68 -1.53 7.78
CA VAL A 187 2.07 -2.33 6.69
C VAL A 187 2.93 -3.56 6.30
N ASP A 188 2.79 -4.02 5.06
CA ASP A 188 3.48 -5.18 4.49
C ASP A 188 5.00 -4.99 4.44
N GLN A 189 5.44 -3.76 4.23
CA GLN A 189 6.83 -3.39 3.98
C GLN A 189 7.78 -3.78 5.10
N ARG A 190 7.39 -3.53 6.35
CA ARG A 190 8.28 -3.70 7.50
C ARG A 190 8.75 -5.13 7.67
N TRP A 191 7.94 -6.10 7.23
CA TRP A 191 8.28 -7.52 7.24
C TRP A 191 9.49 -7.84 6.38
N MET A 192 9.76 -7.09 5.31
CA MET A 192 10.91 -7.35 4.44
C MET A 192 12.25 -6.98 5.06
N ASP A 193 12.27 -6.31 6.22
CA ASP A 193 13.52 -6.13 6.98
C ASP A 193 14.11 -7.49 7.44
N PHE A 194 13.29 -8.55 7.50
CA PHE A 194 13.75 -9.92 7.77
C PHE A 194 14.26 -10.67 6.52
N ALA A 195 14.00 -10.18 5.31
CA ALA A 195 14.35 -10.89 4.07
C ALA A 195 15.83 -11.30 3.97
N PRO A 196 16.83 -10.47 4.36
CA PRO A 196 18.23 -10.88 4.34
C PRO A 196 18.57 -12.09 5.21
N GLY A 197 17.78 -12.35 6.26
CA GLY A 197 17.97 -13.48 7.17
C GLY A 197 17.09 -14.68 6.86
N LEU A 198 15.99 -14.49 6.12
CA LEU A 198 15.00 -15.52 5.82
C LEU A 198 15.07 -16.06 4.39
N VAL A 199 15.57 -15.28 3.44
CA VAL A 199 15.53 -15.63 2.01
C VAL A 199 16.95 -15.68 1.45
N PRO A 200 17.57 -16.87 1.30
CA PRO A 200 18.93 -17.02 0.80
C PRO A 200 19.17 -16.38 -0.57
N SER A 201 18.15 -16.42 -1.43
CA SER A 201 18.24 -15.83 -2.77
C SER A 201 18.12 -14.30 -2.79
N PHE A 202 17.78 -13.64 -1.67
CA PHE A 202 17.50 -12.20 -1.62
C PHE A 202 18.63 -11.31 -2.18
N HIS A 203 18.25 -10.39 -3.06
CA HIS A 203 19.15 -9.37 -3.61
C HIS A 203 18.63 -7.95 -3.37
N VAL A 204 19.55 -7.06 -3.00
CA VAL A 204 19.29 -5.64 -2.82
C VAL A 204 19.75 -4.86 -4.04
N LEU A 205 18.80 -4.41 -4.85
CA LEU A 205 19.06 -3.54 -6.00
C LEU A 205 19.35 -2.11 -5.52
N ARG A 206 20.61 -1.68 -5.67
CA ARG A 206 21.11 -0.37 -5.19
C ARG A 206 21.26 0.68 -6.29
N ASP A 207 20.88 0.37 -7.53
CA ASP A 207 20.98 1.32 -8.62
C ASP A 207 20.08 2.56 -8.34
N PRO A 208 20.65 3.79 -8.36
CA PRO A 208 19.93 5.01 -8.01
C PRO A 208 18.82 5.39 -9.00
N GLY A 209 18.77 4.78 -10.19
CA GLY A 209 17.70 4.96 -11.17
C GLY A 209 16.40 4.26 -10.81
N TYR A 210 16.42 3.29 -9.89
CA TYR A 210 15.23 2.55 -9.44
C TYR A 210 14.62 3.15 -8.18
N ASN A 211 13.30 3.22 -8.12
CA ASN A 211 12.54 3.68 -6.95
C ASN A 211 12.95 5.08 -6.47
N VAL A 212 13.06 6.02 -7.40
CA VAL A 212 13.39 7.42 -7.10
C VAL A 212 12.15 8.11 -6.54
N ALA A 213 12.28 8.74 -5.37
CA ALA A 213 11.17 9.37 -4.68
C ALA A 213 11.66 10.41 -3.65
N TYR A 214 10.72 11.11 -3.00
CA TYR A 214 11.05 12.19 -2.07
C TYR A 214 12.03 11.81 -0.95
N TRP A 215 12.05 10.54 -0.51
CA TRP A 215 12.92 10.09 0.58
C TRP A 215 14.40 9.95 0.18
N ASN A 216 14.72 9.78 -1.11
CA ASN A 216 16.10 9.59 -1.58
C ASN A 216 16.64 10.70 -2.47
N LEU A 217 15.83 11.70 -2.81
CA LEU A 217 16.24 12.85 -3.62
C LEU A 217 17.27 13.77 -2.95
N ALA A 218 17.49 13.65 -1.64
CA ALA A 218 18.61 14.34 -0.98
C ALA A 218 19.98 13.87 -1.49
N THR A 219 20.08 12.64 -1.99
CA THR A 219 21.32 12.00 -2.47
C THR A 219 21.22 11.53 -3.94
N ARG A 220 20.14 11.90 -4.62
CA ARG A 220 19.85 11.51 -6.02
C ARG A 220 19.59 12.76 -6.85
N ASP A 221 20.51 13.05 -7.75
CA ASP A 221 20.46 14.21 -8.63
C ASP A 221 19.82 13.84 -9.96
N VAL A 222 18.58 14.29 -10.16
CA VAL A 222 17.80 14.03 -11.37
C VAL A 222 18.09 15.10 -12.41
N LYS A 223 18.53 14.69 -13.60
CA LYS A 223 18.88 15.57 -14.71
C LYS A 223 18.23 15.09 -16.01
N ARG A 224 17.89 16.06 -16.86
CA ARG A 224 17.52 15.79 -18.24
C ARG A 224 18.77 15.46 -19.07
N ARG A 225 18.71 14.42 -19.90
CA ARG A 225 19.80 14.03 -20.82
C ARG A 225 19.20 13.60 -22.16
N GLY A 226 19.31 14.47 -23.16
CA GLY A 226 18.63 14.25 -24.44
C GLY A 226 17.11 14.24 -24.26
N GLU A 227 16.46 13.21 -24.77
CA GLU A 227 15.01 13.00 -24.61
C GLU A 227 14.63 12.32 -23.28
N GLY A 228 15.61 11.71 -22.59
CA GLY A 228 15.38 10.96 -21.35
C GLY A 228 15.86 11.66 -20.09
N TRP A 229 15.85 10.90 -18.99
CA TRP A 229 16.20 11.34 -17.65
C TRP A 229 17.30 10.47 -17.06
N THR A 230 18.12 11.07 -16.22
CA THR A 230 19.18 10.38 -15.48
C THR A 230 19.13 10.72 -14.01
N VAL A 231 19.59 9.79 -13.18
CA VAL A 231 19.80 9.95 -11.74
C VAL A 231 21.21 9.52 -11.42
N ASN A 232 22.03 10.45 -10.93
CA ASN A 232 23.46 10.21 -10.67
C ASN A 232 24.15 9.56 -11.90
N ASP A 233 23.92 10.16 -13.08
CA ASP A 233 24.45 9.75 -14.40
C ASP A 233 24.00 8.36 -14.93
N ARG A 234 23.11 7.67 -14.21
CA ARG A 234 22.43 6.44 -14.69
C ARG A 234 21.04 6.74 -15.20
N PRO A 235 20.44 5.93 -16.09
CA PRO A 235 19.07 6.15 -16.54
C PRO A 235 18.07 6.15 -15.37
N LEU A 236 17.11 7.08 -15.38
CA LEU A 236 15.95 6.99 -14.51
C LEU A 236 15.09 5.82 -14.98
N ARG A 237 14.95 4.79 -14.14
CA ARG A 237 14.17 3.58 -14.48
C ARG A 237 12.70 3.76 -14.13
N PHE A 238 12.44 4.17 -12.89
CA PHE A 238 11.10 4.55 -12.47
C PHE A 238 11.11 5.54 -11.31
N PHE A 239 10.08 6.38 -11.28
CA PHE A 239 9.84 7.36 -10.23
C PHE A 239 8.57 6.99 -9.47
N HIS A 240 8.62 7.02 -8.15
CA HIS A 240 7.51 6.69 -7.26
C HIS A 240 6.96 7.98 -6.64
N PHE A 241 5.75 8.36 -7.07
CA PHE A 241 5.08 9.62 -6.72
C PHE A 241 4.26 9.52 -5.42
N SER A 242 4.80 8.84 -4.41
CA SER A 242 4.11 8.59 -3.14
C SER A 242 3.65 9.88 -2.48
N GLY A 243 2.32 10.02 -2.35
CA GLY A 243 1.67 11.18 -1.75
C GLY A 243 1.64 12.45 -2.62
N PHE A 244 1.85 12.32 -3.93
CA PHE A 244 1.69 13.38 -4.91
C PHE A 244 0.20 13.72 -5.14
N ASP A 245 -0.12 14.99 -5.37
CA ASP A 245 -1.46 15.45 -5.74
C ASP A 245 -1.40 16.08 -7.14
N PRO A 246 -2.03 15.47 -8.17
CA PRO A 246 -1.99 16.01 -9.54
C PRO A 246 -2.68 17.37 -9.67
N LYS A 247 -3.50 17.79 -8.70
CA LYS A 247 -4.08 19.15 -8.66
C LYS A 247 -3.13 20.19 -8.08
N GLN A 248 -2.01 19.76 -7.48
CA GLN A 248 -0.97 20.61 -6.91
C GLN A 248 0.42 20.20 -7.43
N PRO A 249 0.67 20.26 -8.76
CA PRO A 249 1.90 19.77 -9.36
C PRO A 249 3.17 20.52 -8.92
N GLY A 250 3.03 21.65 -8.24
CA GLY A 250 4.14 22.39 -7.61
C GLY A 250 4.65 21.77 -6.30
N SER A 251 3.94 20.77 -5.74
CA SER A 251 4.35 20.03 -4.55
C SER A 251 4.73 18.59 -4.92
N LEU A 252 5.91 18.14 -4.50
CA LEU A 252 6.40 16.79 -4.81
C LEU A 252 5.62 15.70 -4.06
N SER A 253 5.31 15.93 -2.78
CA SER A 253 4.62 14.97 -1.92
C SER A 253 4.17 15.67 -0.64
N LYS A 254 3.02 15.24 -0.11
CA LYS A 254 2.55 15.65 1.23
C LYS A 254 3.39 15.09 2.40
N HIS A 255 4.30 14.16 2.13
CA HIS A 255 5.08 13.44 3.16
C HIS A 255 6.49 14.01 3.39
N GLN A 256 6.81 15.20 2.85
CA GLN A 256 8.15 15.76 2.87
C GLN A 256 8.14 17.28 2.97
N ASN A 257 9.24 17.86 3.45
CA ASN A 257 9.45 19.32 3.46
C ASN A 257 10.87 19.75 3.06
N ARG A 258 11.64 18.85 2.43
CA ARG A 258 13.05 19.07 2.05
C ARG A 258 13.22 19.52 0.60
N ILE A 259 12.50 18.92 -0.32
CA ILE A 259 12.67 19.13 -1.76
C ILE A 259 11.75 20.26 -2.23
N GLN A 260 12.36 21.32 -2.76
CA GLN A 260 11.67 22.43 -3.40
C GLN A 260 11.75 22.30 -4.93
N LEU A 261 10.61 22.13 -5.61
CA LEU A 261 10.58 21.95 -7.07
C LEU A 261 11.02 23.20 -7.85
N THR A 262 10.90 24.38 -7.25
CA THR A 262 11.38 25.65 -7.82
C THR A 262 12.90 25.64 -8.07
N GLU A 263 13.65 24.94 -7.24
CA GLU A 263 15.11 24.80 -7.30
C GLU A 263 15.56 23.56 -8.10
N ARG A 264 14.61 22.73 -8.57
CA ARG A 264 14.86 21.45 -9.23
C ARG A 264 14.09 21.36 -10.56
N PRO A 265 14.55 22.03 -11.63
CA PRO A 265 13.81 22.12 -12.89
C PRO A 265 13.42 20.75 -13.49
N ALA A 266 14.32 19.77 -13.42
CA ALA A 266 14.05 18.41 -13.90
C ALA A 266 12.89 17.73 -13.16
N LEU A 267 12.89 17.80 -11.83
CA LEU A 267 11.81 17.25 -11.01
C LEU A 267 10.49 17.97 -11.24
N ARG A 268 10.53 19.30 -11.43
CA ARG A 268 9.34 20.10 -11.74
C ARG A 268 8.71 19.67 -13.05
N GLU A 269 9.52 19.43 -14.09
CA GLU A 269 9.05 18.94 -15.39
C GLU A 269 8.45 17.53 -15.27
N ILE A 270 9.14 16.61 -14.57
CA ILE A 270 8.63 15.26 -14.29
C ILE A 270 7.27 15.31 -13.56
N CYS A 271 7.13 16.13 -12.51
CA CYS A 271 5.88 16.25 -11.76
C CYS A 271 4.76 16.88 -12.59
N ALA A 272 5.05 17.90 -13.40
CA ALA A 272 4.07 18.52 -14.29
C ALA A 272 3.56 17.52 -15.33
N ASN A 273 4.46 16.79 -15.98
CA ASN A 273 4.11 15.77 -16.96
C ASN A 273 3.27 14.65 -16.33
N TYR A 274 3.66 14.16 -15.15
CA TYR A 274 2.90 13.13 -14.44
C TYR A 274 1.49 13.60 -14.05
N ALA A 275 1.34 14.85 -13.59
CA ALA A 275 0.04 15.44 -13.31
C ALA A 275 -0.84 15.53 -14.57
N GLU A 276 -0.28 15.95 -15.71
CA GLU A 276 -0.99 15.97 -17.00
C GLU A 276 -1.47 14.58 -17.40
N LEU A 277 -0.62 13.56 -17.26
CA LEU A 277 -0.97 12.17 -17.54
C LEU A 277 -2.14 11.68 -16.66
N LEU A 278 -2.08 11.93 -15.35
CA LEU A 278 -3.14 11.54 -14.42
C LEU A 278 -4.46 12.28 -14.69
N LEU A 279 -4.39 13.59 -14.94
CA LEU A 279 -5.57 14.40 -15.21
C LEU A 279 -6.24 13.99 -16.53
N ALA A 280 -5.46 13.68 -17.57
CA ALA A 280 -6.00 13.19 -18.85
C ALA A 280 -6.72 11.84 -18.73
N ARG A 281 -6.35 11.02 -17.74
CA ARG A 281 -6.94 9.69 -17.47
C ARG A 281 -8.02 9.73 -16.39
N THR A 282 -8.21 10.89 -15.75
CA THR A 282 -9.25 11.10 -14.75
C THR A 282 -10.55 11.53 -15.46
N PRO A 283 -11.69 10.87 -15.21
CA PRO A 283 -12.96 11.28 -15.81
C PRO A 283 -13.30 12.73 -15.46
N ALA A 284 -13.78 13.51 -16.44
CA ALA A 284 -14.15 14.92 -16.25
C ALA A 284 -15.25 15.12 -15.19
N SER A 285 -16.13 14.13 -15.01
CA SER A 285 -17.15 14.08 -13.96
C SER A 285 -16.99 12.76 -13.21
N PRO A 286 -16.06 12.68 -12.25
CA PRO A 286 -15.82 11.45 -11.51
C PRO A 286 -17.05 11.13 -10.66
N ARG A 287 -17.50 9.87 -10.71
CA ARG A 287 -18.54 9.40 -9.80
C ARG A 287 -18.04 9.55 -8.35
N PRO A 288 -18.91 9.91 -7.39
CA PRO A 288 -18.54 9.85 -5.98
C PRO A 288 -18.04 8.45 -5.66
N TRP A 289 -16.76 8.36 -5.27
CA TRP A 289 -16.16 7.10 -4.90
C TRP A 289 -16.44 6.81 -3.43
N SER A 290 -16.90 5.59 -3.16
CA SER A 290 -17.00 5.05 -1.81
C SER A 290 -16.40 3.67 -1.81
N TYR A 291 -15.41 3.46 -0.95
CA TYR A 291 -14.74 2.18 -0.84
C TYR A 291 -15.73 1.09 -0.36
N LYS A 292 -15.84 -0.02 -1.10
CA LYS A 292 -16.79 -1.09 -0.81
C LYS A 292 -16.66 -1.63 0.62
N TYR A 293 -15.44 -1.85 1.10
CA TYR A 293 -15.17 -2.50 2.38
C TYR A 293 -15.10 -1.52 3.57
N ASP A 294 -15.53 -0.27 3.37
CA ASP A 294 -15.76 0.71 4.45
C ASP A 294 -17.24 0.75 4.89
N ARG A 295 -18.08 -0.18 4.42
CA ARG A 295 -19.50 -0.21 4.77
C ARG A 295 -20.03 -1.61 5.06
N LEU A 296 -20.91 -1.69 6.05
CA LEU A 296 -21.75 -2.86 6.30
C LEU A 296 -22.91 -2.93 5.29
N PRO A 297 -23.60 -4.08 5.15
CA PRO A 297 -24.71 -4.23 4.20
C PRO A 297 -25.90 -3.27 4.40
N ASP A 298 -26.05 -2.69 5.59
CA ASP A 298 -27.08 -1.68 5.89
C ASP A 298 -26.63 -0.24 5.60
N GLY A 299 -25.40 -0.06 5.08
CA GLY A 299 -24.80 1.23 4.75
C GLY A 299 -24.01 1.88 5.89
N THR A 300 -24.03 1.31 7.09
CA THR A 300 -23.23 1.76 8.24
C THR A 300 -21.75 1.81 7.87
N LYS A 301 -21.10 2.95 8.15
CA LYS A 301 -19.68 3.11 7.90
C LYS A 301 -18.86 2.31 8.91
N ILE A 302 -17.88 1.55 8.44
CA ILE A 302 -16.88 0.88 9.25
C ILE A 302 -15.75 1.88 9.49
N ASP A 303 -15.72 2.51 10.65
CA ASP A 303 -14.69 3.46 11.06
C ASP A 303 -13.56 2.79 11.87
N ALA A 304 -12.54 3.58 12.25
CA ALA A 304 -11.38 3.06 12.96
C ALA A 304 -11.73 2.37 14.31
N PRO A 305 -12.61 2.94 15.17
CA PRO A 305 -13.09 2.25 16.37
C PRO A 305 -13.76 0.91 16.06
N MET A 306 -14.62 0.86 15.03
CA MET A 306 -15.29 -0.38 14.63
C MET A 306 -14.28 -1.44 14.17
N ARG A 307 -13.26 -1.07 13.38
CA ARG A 307 -12.19 -2.00 12.96
C ARG A 307 -11.38 -2.52 14.14
N LEU A 308 -11.03 -1.65 15.10
CA LEU A 308 -10.33 -2.04 16.32
C LEU A 308 -11.18 -2.99 17.19
N GLY A 309 -12.47 -2.72 17.33
CA GLY A 309 -13.39 -3.61 18.04
C GLY A 309 -13.54 -4.97 17.35
N TYR A 310 -13.73 -4.98 16.03
CA TYR A 310 -13.80 -6.22 15.25
C TYR A 310 -12.51 -7.05 15.37
N ARG A 311 -11.34 -6.41 15.33
CA ARG A 311 -10.04 -7.06 15.56
C ARG A 311 -10.00 -7.78 16.90
N ARG A 312 -10.35 -7.10 17.99
CA ARG A 312 -10.39 -7.69 19.34
C ARG A 312 -11.34 -8.89 19.40
N ALA A 313 -12.52 -8.77 18.77
CA ALA A 313 -13.51 -9.83 18.74
C ALA A 313 -13.02 -11.07 17.98
N VAL A 314 -12.31 -10.88 16.86
CA VAL A 314 -11.72 -11.97 16.07
C VAL A 314 -10.57 -12.63 16.83
N GLU A 315 -9.68 -11.84 17.44
CA GLU A 315 -8.56 -12.33 18.27
C GLU A 315 -9.05 -13.13 19.48
N ALA A 316 -10.17 -12.72 20.08
CA ALA A 316 -10.82 -13.44 21.18
C ALA A 316 -11.68 -14.64 20.73
N GLY A 317 -11.88 -14.85 19.42
CA GLY A 317 -12.76 -15.89 18.88
C GLY A 317 -14.26 -15.64 19.15
N GLU A 318 -14.65 -14.41 19.48
CA GLU A 318 -16.02 -14.02 19.82
C GLU A 318 -16.88 -13.73 18.58
N LEU A 319 -16.25 -13.40 17.44
CA LEU A 319 -16.92 -13.22 16.15
C LEU A 319 -16.26 -14.04 15.05
N THR A 320 -17.05 -14.87 14.38
CA THR A 320 -16.59 -15.74 13.28
C THR A 320 -17.29 -15.47 11.95
N ALA A 321 -18.50 -14.90 11.97
CA ALA A 321 -19.26 -14.58 10.77
C ALA A 321 -18.68 -13.37 10.04
N SER A 322 -18.75 -13.37 8.70
CA SER A 322 -18.35 -12.21 7.89
C SER A 322 -19.23 -10.99 8.21
N PRO A 323 -18.64 -9.84 8.56
CA PRO A 323 -19.39 -8.61 8.82
C PRO A 323 -20.05 -8.04 7.56
N PHE A 324 -19.68 -8.51 6.37
CA PHE A 324 -20.29 -8.13 5.10
C PHE A 324 -21.54 -8.96 4.74
N THR A 325 -21.97 -9.86 5.65
CA THR A 325 -23.29 -10.51 5.57
C THR A 325 -24.29 -9.82 6.50
N GLN A 326 -25.59 -9.88 6.20
CA GLN A 326 -26.61 -9.29 7.09
C GLN A 326 -26.56 -9.87 8.52
N HIS A 327 -26.24 -11.16 8.66
CA HIS A 327 -26.14 -11.83 9.94
C HIS A 327 -24.90 -11.36 10.72
N GLY A 328 -23.71 -11.43 10.10
CA GLY A 328 -22.47 -11.01 10.75
C GLY A 328 -22.42 -9.51 11.06
N ALA A 329 -23.02 -8.66 10.21
CA ALA A 329 -23.17 -7.24 10.51
C ALA A 329 -23.97 -7.01 11.81
N ARG A 330 -25.11 -7.71 11.98
CA ARG A 330 -25.91 -7.63 13.21
C ARG A 330 -25.20 -8.20 14.42
N GLU A 331 -24.35 -9.22 14.25
CA GLU A 331 -23.52 -9.76 15.33
C GLU A 331 -22.46 -8.75 15.77
N LEU A 332 -21.71 -8.19 14.82
CA LEU A 332 -20.71 -7.17 15.09
C LEU A 332 -21.31 -5.95 15.81
N LEU A 333 -22.43 -5.41 15.30
CA LEU A 333 -23.07 -4.24 15.92
C LEU A 333 -23.59 -4.54 17.33
N ARG A 334 -24.18 -5.72 17.56
CA ARG A 334 -24.60 -6.14 18.91
C ARG A 334 -23.42 -6.32 19.85
N TRP A 335 -22.34 -6.92 19.37
CA TRP A 335 -21.12 -7.11 20.15
C TRP A 335 -20.51 -5.75 20.53
N LEU A 336 -20.39 -4.83 19.58
CA LEU A 336 -19.87 -3.47 19.81
C LEU A 336 -20.73 -2.66 20.79
N ALA A 337 -22.04 -2.88 20.78
CA ALA A 337 -22.98 -2.24 21.70
C ALA A 337 -22.98 -2.87 23.11
N SER A 338 -22.42 -4.07 23.27
CA SER A 338 -22.32 -4.75 24.57
C SER A 338 -21.23 -4.15 25.45
N THR A 339 -21.27 -4.44 26.75
CA THR A 339 -20.25 -4.05 27.73
C THR A 339 -19.42 -5.27 28.15
N PRO A 340 -18.09 -5.12 28.35
CA PRO A 340 -17.24 -6.25 28.75
C PRO A 340 -17.57 -6.85 30.12
N ASP A 341 -17.83 -6.01 31.13
CA ASP A 341 -17.94 -6.41 32.55
C ASP A 341 -19.27 -5.95 33.22
N GLY A 342 -20.36 -5.86 32.46
CA GLY A 342 -21.68 -5.44 32.99
C GLY A 342 -21.99 -3.95 32.81
N ALA A 343 -23.11 -3.47 33.39
CA ALA A 343 -23.76 -2.21 33.01
C ALA A 343 -22.99 -0.91 33.38
N THR A 344 -21.88 -1.00 34.10
CA THR A 344 -21.11 0.17 34.56
C THR A 344 -20.01 0.61 33.61
N MET A 345 -19.61 -0.25 32.66
CA MET A 345 -18.56 0.06 31.69
C MET A 345 -19.14 0.69 30.42
N PRO A 346 -18.40 1.58 29.73
CA PRO A 346 -18.75 1.98 28.36
C PRO A 346 -18.86 0.76 27.43
N SER A 347 -19.63 0.91 26.35
CA SER A 347 -19.73 -0.15 25.34
C SER A 347 -18.37 -0.45 24.71
N ARG A 348 -18.21 -1.66 24.16
CA ARG A 348 -16.97 -2.06 23.46
C ARG A 348 -16.59 -1.09 22.35
N TYR A 349 -17.57 -0.49 21.67
CA TYR A 349 -17.34 0.57 20.70
C TYR A 349 -16.76 1.84 21.34
N LEU A 350 -17.32 2.32 22.46
CA LEU A 350 -16.83 3.53 23.14
C LEU A 350 -15.42 3.33 23.70
N LEU A 351 -15.12 2.13 24.21
CA LEU A 351 -13.76 1.76 24.62
C LEU A 351 -12.80 1.76 23.43
N ALA A 352 -13.19 1.19 22.29
CA ALA A 352 -12.37 1.26 21.08
C ALA A 352 -12.19 2.71 20.59
N LEU A 353 -13.22 3.54 20.66
CA LEU A 353 -13.15 4.96 20.31
C LEU A 353 -12.14 5.70 21.19
N TYR A 354 -12.19 5.48 22.50
CA TYR A 354 -11.24 5.99 23.47
C TYR A 354 -9.79 5.60 23.13
N ASP A 355 -9.57 4.34 22.76
CA ASP A 355 -8.24 3.83 22.40
C ASP A 355 -7.71 4.37 21.06
N THR A 356 -8.60 4.76 20.15
CA THR A 356 -8.17 5.40 18.88
C THR A 356 -7.92 6.90 19.00
N ARG A 357 -8.27 7.54 20.12
CA ARG A 357 -8.24 9.01 20.27
C ARG A 357 -7.46 9.49 21.47
N ALA A 358 -6.25 10.00 21.21
CA ALA A 358 -5.38 10.54 22.25
C ALA A 358 -6.00 11.70 23.05
N ASP A 359 -6.82 12.52 22.41
CA ASP A 359 -7.52 13.63 23.06
C ASP A 359 -8.59 13.16 24.04
N LEU A 360 -9.31 12.06 23.73
CA LEU A 360 -10.24 11.45 24.67
C LEU A 360 -9.51 10.84 25.87
N ARG A 361 -8.36 10.20 25.65
CA ARG A 361 -7.52 9.67 26.74
C ARG A 361 -6.99 10.76 27.67
N ALA A 362 -6.69 11.92 27.14
CA ALA A 362 -6.26 13.06 27.94
C ALA A 362 -7.42 13.67 28.75
N ALA A 363 -8.64 13.69 28.18
CA ALA A 363 -9.82 14.27 28.81
C ALA A 363 -10.49 13.34 29.85
N PHE A 364 -10.42 12.02 29.64
CA PHE A 364 -11.03 10.99 30.50
C PHE A 364 -9.99 9.92 30.89
N PRO A 365 -9.06 10.20 31.81
CA PRO A 365 -8.00 9.25 32.16
C PRO A 365 -8.48 7.89 32.71
N ASP A 366 -9.66 7.83 33.33
CA ASP A 366 -10.22 6.62 33.95
C ASP A 366 -11.65 6.30 33.48
N VAL A 367 -11.80 5.93 32.20
CA VAL A 367 -13.10 5.54 31.61
C VAL A 367 -13.70 4.25 32.19
N GLY A 368 -12.91 3.46 32.93
CA GLY A 368 -13.38 2.28 33.65
C GLY A 368 -13.86 2.56 35.08
N GLY A 369 -13.56 3.76 35.60
CA GLY A 369 -13.93 4.21 36.93
C GLY A 369 -14.66 5.56 36.88
N ASP A 370 -14.06 6.59 37.47
CA ASP A 370 -14.75 7.84 37.79
C ASP A 370 -15.17 8.65 36.55
N ASP A 371 -14.44 8.53 35.44
CA ASP A 371 -14.73 9.31 34.22
C ASP A 371 -15.76 8.64 33.31
N GLY A 372 -16.06 7.35 33.53
CA GLY A 372 -16.95 6.54 32.68
C GLY A 372 -18.33 7.16 32.44
N PRO A 373 -19.08 7.59 33.49
CA PRO A 373 -20.39 8.21 33.32
C PRO A 373 -20.37 9.49 32.49
N GLN A 374 -19.34 10.34 32.67
CA GLN A 374 -19.19 11.58 31.91
C GLN A 374 -18.75 11.32 30.46
N PHE A 375 -17.98 10.26 30.23
CA PHE A 375 -17.57 9.86 28.89
C PHE A 375 -18.73 9.32 28.03
N VAL A 376 -19.70 8.65 28.66
CA VAL A 376 -20.88 8.06 27.98
C VAL A 376 -21.99 9.10 27.73
N ALA A 377 -22.13 10.09 28.61
CA ALA A 377 -23.13 11.15 28.52
C ALA A 377 -22.85 12.13 27.36
#